data_AF-A0A9I9CR50-F1
#
_entry.id   AF-A0A9I9CR50-F1
#
_cell.length_a   1.000
_cell.length_b   1.000
_cell.length_c   1.000
_cell.angle_alpha   90.00
_cell.angle_beta   90.00
_cell.angle_gamma   90.00
#
_symmetry.space_group_name_H-M   'P 1'
#
loop_
_entity.id
_entity.type
_entity.pdbx_description
1 polymer ?
#
loop_
_entity_poly.entity_id
_entity_poly.type
_entity_poly.pdbx_seq_one_letter_code
_entity_poly.pdbx_strand_id
1 'polypeptide(L)'
;MLLCRPNFFFWTSKQRLNFHLFSTVPNPRLPSPLSSLPPTPGITQIKQAHARTIVFGLANDGRITPHLLAFLAISSSSLPSDYALSIYNSIPHPSVFATNNMIRCFVKGDLPRHSISLYSHMCRSFEVAPNKHTLTFVLQACSNALAIREGAQVQTHVIKLGFVKDVFVRNALIHLYCFVRHGQISDAQKLFVEMPEKDVISWGTIISGCVQNGELEKALDYFKELGEQKLRPNEAILVSLLAAAAQLGTLEYGKMIHSIADSLRFPMTASLGTALVDMYAKCGCIDESRFLFDRMPEKDKWSWNVMICGLATHGLGQEALALFEKFLTQGFHPINVTFIGVLTACSRAGLVSEGRHFFKLMTDTYGIEPEMEHYGCMVDLLSRAGFVYDAVEMINRMPAPPDPVLWASVLGSCQVHGFAELGEEIGNKLIQMDPTHNGHYVQLARIFARLRKWEDVSKVRRLMAERNSNKVAGWSLIEAEGRVHQFVAGDKEHERTTEIYKMLEIIGVRIAAAGYSANVTSVLHDIEEEEKENAIKEHSERLAIAFGLLVTKVGDCIRIIKNLRVCGDCHEVSKIISQVFEREIIVRDGSRFHHFKNGSCSCQDYW
;
A
#
# COMPACT_ATOMS: atom_id res chain seq x y z
N MET A 1 4.89 9.50 13.61
CA MET A 1 5.13 10.01 12.25
C MET A 1 6.00 9.05 11.44
N LEU A 2 5.99 7.75 11.76
CA LEU A 2 6.84 6.75 11.11
C LEU A 2 6.07 5.42 10.87
N LEU A 3 4.76 5.39 11.20
CA LEU A 3 3.80 4.34 10.78
C LEU A 3 2.86 4.79 9.64
N CYS A 4 3.07 5.98 9.09
CA CYS A 4 2.41 6.47 7.87
C CYS A 4 3.45 6.82 6.79
N ARG A 5 4.56 6.06 6.71
CA ARG A 5 5.00 5.67 5.38
C ARG A 5 4.18 4.43 5.05
N PRO A 6 3.28 4.47 4.06
CA PRO A 6 2.74 3.25 3.48
C PRO A 6 3.88 2.55 2.74
N ASN A 7 4.77 1.89 3.50
CA ASN A 7 5.59 0.81 3.00
C ASN A 7 4.80 -0.50 2.93
N PHE A 8 3.46 -0.45 3.07
CA PHE A 8 2.61 -1.24 2.18
C PHE A 8 2.66 -0.66 0.75
N PHE A 9 3.87 -0.59 0.19
CA PHE A 9 4.03 -0.93 -1.21
C PHE A 9 3.56 -2.38 -1.31
N PHE A 10 2.25 -2.61 -1.54
CA PHE A 10 1.75 -3.87 -2.10
C PHE A 10 2.24 -3.96 -3.56
N TRP A 11 3.56 -3.91 -3.74
CA TRP A 11 4.28 -3.73 -4.99
C TRP A 11 5.69 -4.32 -4.91
N THR A 12 5.83 -5.45 -4.22
CA THR A 12 7.01 -6.33 -4.29
C THR A 12 6.50 -7.77 -4.15
N SER A 13 5.90 -8.35 -5.17
CA SER A 13 6.65 -9.03 -6.22
C SER A 13 5.63 -9.43 -7.28
N LYS A 14 5.83 -8.96 -8.51
CA LYS A 14 4.91 -9.10 -9.64
C LYS A 14 3.63 -8.28 -9.49
N GLN A 15 3.75 -6.97 -9.73
CA GLN A 15 2.89 -6.44 -10.78
C GLN A 15 3.24 -7.21 -12.06
N ARG A 16 2.65 -8.40 -12.23
CA ARG A 16 2.34 -8.86 -13.57
C ARG A 16 1.32 -7.83 -14.03
N LEU A 17 1.81 -6.71 -14.60
CA LEU A 17 1.11 -6.08 -15.72
C LEU A 17 0.51 -7.24 -16.49
N ASN A 18 -0.81 -7.31 -16.55
CA ASN A 18 -1.51 -8.38 -17.24
C ASN A 18 -0.82 -8.53 -18.61
N PHE A 19 0.01 -9.56 -18.74
CA PHE A 19 1.00 -9.72 -19.81
C PHE A 19 0.32 -10.07 -21.16
N HIS A 20 -1.00 -9.90 -21.23
CA HIS A 20 -1.80 -10.03 -22.44
C HIS A 20 -1.53 -8.92 -23.46
N LEU A 21 -0.84 -7.84 -23.08
CA LEU A 21 -0.54 -6.74 -24.00
C LEU A 21 0.45 -7.07 -25.12
N PHE A 22 1.16 -8.20 -25.06
CA PHE A 22 2.06 -8.63 -26.14
C PHE A 22 2.04 -10.15 -26.34
N SER A 23 0.85 -10.75 -26.31
CA SER A 23 0.63 -12.13 -26.73
C SER A 23 0.20 -12.18 -28.20
N THR A 24 1.06 -11.69 -29.10
CA THR A 24 0.97 -12.08 -30.50
C THR A 24 2.28 -12.78 -30.85
N VAL A 25 2.22 -14.11 -30.95
CA VAL A 25 3.16 -14.85 -31.79
C VAL A 25 2.59 -14.70 -33.20
N PRO A 26 3.19 -13.91 -34.12
CA PRO A 26 2.68 -13.82 -35.47
C PRO A 26 3.51 -14.74 -36.36
N ASN A 27 3.15 -16.03 -36.46
CA ASN A 27 3.24 -16.81 -37.72
C ASN A 27 2.57 -18.21 -37.63
N PRO A 28 1.72 -18.63 -38.60
CA PRO A 28 1.00 -19.92 -38.54
C PRO A 28 1.81 -21.17 -38.96
N ARG A 29 3.13 -21.08 -39.16
CA ARG A 29 3.97 -22.24 -39.54
C ARG A 29 5.20 -22.34 -38.66
N LEU A 30 5.03 -22.89 -37.46
CA LEU A 30 6.12 -23.20 -36.54
C LEU A 30 7.00 -24.32 -37.15
N PRO A 31 8.34 -24.25 -37.05
CA PRO A 31 9.23 -25.35 -37.41
C PRO A 31 8.91 -26.63 -36.62
N SER A 32 9.13 -27.80 -37.23
CA SER A 32 8.70 -29.10 -36.68
C SER A 32 9.17 -29.42 -35.24
N PRO A 33 10.32 -28.94 -34.72
CA PRO A 33 10.70 -29.19 -33.33
C PRO A 33 9.91 -28.35 -32.31
N LEU A 34 9.27 -27.26 -32.75
CA LEU A 34 8.56 -26.29 -31.92
C LEU A 34 7.03 -26.40 -32.02
N SER A 35 6.51 -27.07 -33.04
CA SER A 35 5.07 -27.21 -33.28
C SER A 35 4.34 -28.00 -32.19
N SER A 36 5.04 -28.82 -31.40
CA SER A 36 4.49 -29.60 -30.30
C SER A 36 4.41 -28.83 -28.96
N LEU A 37 4.88 -27.58 -28.91
CA LEU A 37 4.83 -26.79 -27.68
C LEU A 37 3.44 -26.15 -27.48
N PRO A 38 2.90 -26.15 -26.25
CA PRO A 38 1.70 -25.39 -25.95
C PRO A 38 1.97 -23.87 -26.07
N PRO A 39 0.94 -23.02 -26.18
CA PRO A 39 1.09 -21.57 -26.32
C PRO A 39 1.92 -20.90 -25.22
N THR A 40 1.89 -21.45 -24.00
CA THR A 40 2.64 -20.99 -22.82
C THR A 40 3.45 -22.15 -22.22
N PRO A 41 4.58 -22.54 -22.84
CA PRO A 41 5.32 -23.71 -22.43
C PRO A 41 6.11 -23.46 -21.13
N GLY A 42 6.22 -24.49 -20.30
CA GLY A 42 7.09 -24.47 -19.12
C GLY A 42 8.57 -24.55 -19.52
N ILE A 43 9.46 -24.10 -18.64
CA ILE A 43 10.91 -24.08 -18.91
C ILE A 43 11.47 -25.46 -19.31
N THR A 44 10.97 -26.54 -18.70
CA THR A 44 11.37 -27.92 -19.02
C THR A 44 11.01 -28.30 -20.44
N GLN A 45 9.82 -27.94 -20.91
CA GLN A 45 9.37 -28.20 -22.28
C GLN A 45 10.21 -27.41 -23.29
N ILE A 46 10.54 -26.16 -22.97
CA ILE A 46 11.42 -25.33 -23.81
C ILE A 46 12.82 -25.93 -23.89
N LYS A 47 13.39 -26.40 -22.78
CA LYS A 47 14.70 -27.08 -22.75
C LYS A 47 14.69 -28.36 -23.58
N GLN A 48 13.62 -29.16 -23.50
CA GLN A 48 13.46 -30.37 -24.32
C GLN A 48 13.37 -30.03 -25.82
N ALA A 49 12.62 -29.00 -26.18
CA ALA A 49 12.53 -28.54 -27.57
C ALA A 49 13.88 -28.02 -28.08
N HIS A 50 14.60 -27.24 -27.27
CA HIS A 50 15.95 -26.78 -27.62
C HIS A 50 16.93 -27.94 -27.81
N ALA A 51 16.92 -28.95 -26.93
CA ALA A 51 17.76 -30.14 -27.07
C ALA A 51 17.47 -30.90 -28.38
N ARG A 52 16.18 -31.06 -28.75
CA ARG A 52 15.79 -31.65 -30.04
C ARG A 52 16.33 -30.85 -31.22
N THR A 53 16.23 -29.53 -31.17
CA THR A 53 16.79 -28.64 -32.19
C THR A 53 18.30 -28.85 -32.37
N ILE A 54 19.05 -29.03 -31.28
CA ILE A 54 20.49 -29.33 -31.32
C ILE A 54 20.74 -30.69 -31.99
N VAL A 55 20.03 -31.74 -31.56
CA VAL A 55 20.17 -33.10 -32.11
C VAL A 55 19.87 -33.15 -33.61
N PHE A 56 18.89 -32.37 -34.08
CA PHE A 56 18.57 -32.28 -35.51
C PHE A 56 19.52 -31.37 -36.30
N GLY A 57 20.57 -30.80 -35.69
CA GLY A 57 21.52 -29.90 -36.37
C GLY A 57 20.93 -28.53 -36.71
N LEU A 58 19.82 -28.15 -36.06
CA LEU A 58 19.06 -26.93 -36.34
C LEU A 58 19.35 -25.79 -35.35
N ALA A 59 20.38 -25.93 -34.51
CA ALA A 59 20.70 -24.98 -33.43
C ALA A 59 21.01 -23.55 -33.93
N ASN A 60 21.49 -23.43 -35.16
CA ASN A 60 21.83 -22.15 -35.79
C ASN A 60 20.78 -21.67 -36.81
N ASP A 61 19.61 -22.33 -36.92
CA ASP A 61 18.54 -21.87 -37.82
C ASP A 61 17.94 -20.57 -37.29
N GLY A 62 18.12 -19.49 -38.05
CA GLY A 62 17.64 -18.14 -37.74
C GLY A 62 16.11 -18.02 -37.58
N ARG A 63 15.34 -19.08 -37.85
CA ARG A 63 13.89 -19.17 -37.59
C ARG A 63 13.56 -19.89 -36.28
N ILE A 64 14.39 -20.81 -35.80
CA ILE A 64 14.06 -21.64 -34.62
C ILE A 64 14.52 -20.96 -33.33
N THR A 65 15.77 -20.51 -33.30
CA THR A 65 16.43 -19.95 -32.11
C THR A 65 15.72 -18.69 -31.57
N PRO A 66 15.22 -17.75 -32.42
CA PRO A 66 14.44 -16.61 -31.93
C PRO A 66 13.07 -16.99 -31.35
N HIS A 67 12.45 -18.07 -31.83
CA HIS A 67 11.17 -18.55 -31.27
C HIS A 67 11.37 -19.23 -29.92
N LEU A 68 12.51 -19.92 -29.69
CA LEU A 68 12.88 -20.40 -28.37
C LEU A 68 12.99 -19.23 -27.36
N LEU A 69 13.61 -18.11 -27.75
CA LEU A 69 13.66 -16.89 -26.93
C LEU A 69 12.25 -16.31 -26.70
N ALA A 70 11.38 -16.32 -27.71
CA ALA A 70 9.99 -15.88 -27.55
C ALA A 70 9.22 -16.74 -26.53
N PHE A 71 9.36 -18.07 -26.60
CA PHE A 71 8.75 -18.98 -25.62
C PHE A 71 9.32 -18.77 -24.21
N LEU A 72 10.63 -18.53 -24.08
CA LEU A 72 11.26 -18.16 -22.80
C LEU A 72 10.66 -16.86 -22.25
N ALA A 73 10.52 -15.83 -23.11
CA ALA A 73 9.93 -14.56 -22.74
C ALA A 73 8.46 -14.70 -22.28
N ILE A 74 7.72 -15.69 -22.76
CA ILE A 74 6.29 -15.90 -22.44
C ILE A 74 6.05 -16.95 -21.32
N SER A 75 7.02 -17.80 -20.99
CA SER A 75 6.91 -18.86 -19.95
C SER A 75 6.35 -18.39 -18.59
N SER A 76 5.60 -19.23 -17.89
CA SER A 76 5.02 -18.87 -16.58
C SER A 76 6.03 -18.94 -15.41
N SER A 77 7.19 -19.57 -15.59
CA SER A 77 8.20 -19.84 -14.56
C SER A 77 9.27 -18.74 -14.44
N SER A 78 10.01 -18.70 -13.32
CA SER A 78 11.23 -17.89 -13.20
C SER A 78 12.24 -18.30 -14.27
N LEU A 79 12.86 -17.32 -14.91
CA LEU A 79 13.76 -17.55 -16.05
C LEU A 79 15.21 -17.63 -15.55
N PRO A 80 15.99 -18.65 -15.95
CA PRO A 80 17.44 -18.56 -15.87
C PRO A 80 17.92 -17.61 -16.99
N SER A 81 18.21 -16.36 -16.66
CA SER A 81 18.66 -15.33 -17.62
C SER A 81 19.90 -15.77 -18.40
N ASP A 82 20.80 -16.54 -17.77
CA ASP A 82 22.01 -17.10 -18.39
C ASP A 82 21.68 -18.09 -19.52
N TYR A 83 20.61 -18.86 -19.36
CA TYR A 83 20.17 -19.81 -20.39
C TYR A 83 19.65 -19.07 -21.63
N ALA A 84 18.83 -18.04 -21.44
CA ALA A 84 18.36 -17.21 -22.55
C ALA A 84 19.54 -16.50 -23.25
N LEU A 85 20.50 -15.98 -22.48
CA LEU A 85 21.70 -15.34 -23.03
C LEU A 85 22.58 -16.33 -23.82
N SER A 86 22.72 -17.57 -23.35
CA SER A 86 23.47 -18.61 -24.09
C SER A 86 22.87 -18.92 -25.46
N ILE A 87 21.53 -18.97 -25.53
CA ILE A 87 20.78 -19.15 -26.79
C ILE A 87 20.95 -17.94 -27.70
N TYR A 88 20.95 -16.73 -27.15
CA TYR A 88 21.12 -15.51 -27.94
C TYR A 88 22.53 -15.42 -28.53
N ASN A 89 23.56 -15.73 -27.73
CA ASN A 89 24.96 -15.68 -28.15
C ASN A 89 25.33 -16.76 -29.18
N SER A 90 24.52 -17.82 -29.31
CA SER A 90 24.72 -18.82 -30.37
C SER A 90 24.19 -18.36 -31.74
N ILE A 91 23.55 -17.19 -31.83
CA ILE A 91 23.02 -16.64 -33.08
C ILE A 91 24.10 -15.73 -33.71
N PRO A 92 24.68 -16.09 -34.87
CA PRO A 92 25.75 -15.29 -35.48
C PRO A 92 25.30 -13.89 -35.92
N HIS A 93 24.07 -13.77 -36.42
CA HIS A 93 23.44 -12.52 -36.84
C HIS A 93 22.03 -12.40 -36.25
N PRO A 94 21.90 -11.86 -35.02
CA PRO A 94 20.61 -11.74 -34.36
C PRO A 94 19.65 -10.82 -35.13
N SER A 95 18.45 -11.31 -35.43
CA SER A 95 17.39 -10.48 -36.02
C SER A 95 16.77 -9.54 -34.98
N VAL A 96 16.09 -8.47 -35.43
CA VAL A 96 15.31 -7.58 -34.54
C VAL A 96 14.33 -8.39 -33.66
N PHE A 97 13.74 -9.46 -34.20
CA PHE A 97 12.86 -10.35 -33.43
C PHE A 97 13.62 -11.10 -32.33
N ALA A 98 14.82 -11.63 -32.61
CA ALA A 98 15.66 -12.28 -31.60
C ALA A 98 16.06 -11.31 -30.48
N THR A 99 16.56 -10.13 -30.86
CA THR A 99 16.98 -9.07 -29.92
C THR A 99 15.81 -8.59 -29.06
N ASN A 100 14.63 -8.36 -29.64
CA ASN A 100 13.44 -7.96 -28.90
C ASN A 100 13.01 -9.01 -27.86
N ASN A 101 13.05 -10.29 -28.22
CA ASN A 101 12.72 -11.36 -27.27
C ASN A 101 13.79 -11.51 -26.18
N MET A 102 15.06 -11.24 -26.48
CA MET A 102 16.12 -11.21 -25.47
C MET A 102 15.96 -10.04 -24.49
N ILE A 103 15.67 -8.84 -24.99
CA ILE A 103 15.31 -7.67 -24.18
C ILE A 103 14.14 -8.02 -23.25
N ARG A 104 13.10 -8.68 -23.78
CA ARG A 104 11.93 -9.13 -23.00
C ARG A 104 12.28 -10.20 -21.96
N CYS A 105 13.20 -11.11 -22.27
CA CYS A 105 13.72 -12.10 -21.32
C CYS A 105 14.44 -11.40 -20.14
N PHE A 106 15.28 -10.40 -20.41
CA PHE A 106 15.96 -9.65 -19.36
C PHE A 106 15.01 -8.85 -18.46
N VAL A 107 13.98 -8.21 -19.04
CA VAL A 107 12.92 -7.52 -18.25
C VAL A 107 12.23 -8.49 -17.30
N LYS A 108 11.95 -9.70 -17.76
CA LYS A 108 11.27 -10.74 -16.98
C LYS A 108 12.18 -11.44 -15.96
N GLY A 109 13.47 -11.58 -16.28
CA GLY A 109 14.49 -12.16 -15.41
C GLY A 109 15.05 -11.20 -14.36
N ASP A 110 14.36 -10.08 -14.10
CA ASP A 110 14.74 -9.02 -13.16
C ASP A 110 16.14 -8.40 -13.41
N LEU A 111 16.50 -8.31 -14.69
CA LEU A 111 17.76 -7.69 -15.15
C LEU A 111 17.49 -6.52 -16.11
N PRO A 112 16.67 -5.52 -15.74
CA PRO A 112 16.23 -4.48 -16.67
C PRO A 112 17.39 -3.62 -17.22
N ARG A 113 18.50 -3.47 -16.49
CA ARG A 113 19.69 -2.75 -17.00
C ARG A 113 20.39 -3.48 -18.15
N HIS A 114 20.31 -4.82 -18.21
CA HIS A 114 20.86 -5.58 -19.32
C HIS A 114 20.05 -5.35 -20.61
N SER A 115 18.73 -5.20 -20.51
CA SER A 115 17.87 -4.78 -21.63
C SER A 115 18.30 -3.44 -22.21
N ILE A 116 18.58 -2.45 -21.35
CA ILE A 116 19.02 -1.11 -21.77
C ILE A 116 20.39 -1.18 -22.45
N SER A 117 21.32 -1.97 -21.90
CA SER A 117 22.65 -2.19 -22.48
C SER A 117 22.57 -2.85 -23.86
N LEU A 118 21.75 -3.90 -24.00
CA LEU A 118 21.54 -4.59 -25.27
C LEU A 118 20.94 -3.67 -26.34
N TYR A 119 19.99 -2.80 -25.95
CA TYR A 119 19.47 -1.77 -26.84
C TYR A 119 20.53 -0.74 -27.25
N SER A 120 21.38 -0.31 -26.32
CA SER A 120 22.50 0.59 -26.64
C SER A 120 23.45 -0.03 -27.66
N HIS A 121 23.75 -1.33 -27.53
CA HIS A 121 24.55 -2.07 -28.50
C HIS A 121 23.86 -2.17 -29.87
N MET A 122 22.55 -2.45 -29.89
CA MET A 122 21.73 -2.45 -31.11
C MET A 122 21.81 -1.11 -31.85
N CYS A 123 21.73 0.01 -31.12
CA CYS A 123 21.85 1.35 -31.71
C CYS A 123 23.26 1.70 -32.23
N ARG A 124 24.32 1.09 -31.67
CA ARG A 124 25.72 1.38 -32.03
C ARG A 124 26.23 0.53 -33.19
N SER A 125 25.76 -0.71 -33.32
CA SER A 125 26.20 -1.63 -34.37
C SER A 125 25.59 -1.31 -35.73
N PHE A 126 24.42 -0.64 -35.77
CA PHE A 126 23.65 -0.35 -36.99
C PHE A 126 23.26 -1.60 -37.82
N GLU A 127 23.48 -2.82 -37.31
CA GLU A 127 23.15 -4.07 -37.99
C GLU A 127 21.64 -4.33 -38.05
N VAL A 128 20.91 -3.87 -37.02
CA VAL A 128 19.47 -4.06 -36.86
C VAL A 128 18.80 -2.78 -36.37
N ALA A 129 17.73 -2.35 -37.03
CA ALA A 129 17.01 -1.13 -36.69
C ALA A 129 15.95 -1.39 -35.59
N PRO A 130 15.87 -0.56 -34.53
CA PRO A 130 14.81 -0.64 -33.54
C PRO A 130 13.42 -0.44 -34.16
N ASN A 131 12.43 -1.19 -33.69
CA ASN A 131 11.04 -1.02 -34.08
C ASN A 131 10.16 -0.70 -32.85
N LYS A 132 8.85 -0.51 -33.07
CA LYS A 132 7.88 -0.23 -32.00
C LYS A 132 7.93 -1.21 -30.83
N HIS A 133 8.15 -2.51 -31.10
CA HIS A 133 8.26 -3.53 -30.05
C HIS A 133 9.57 -3.39 -29.27
N THR A 134 10.69 -3.09 -29.95
CA THR A 134 11.98 -2.78 -29.29
C THR A 134 11.80 -1.65 -28.29
N LEU A 135 11.24 -0.52 -28.74
CA LEU A 135 11.07 0.68 -27.93
C LEU A 135 10.16 0.43 -26.73
N THR A 136 9.05 -0.31 -26.93
CA THR A 136 8.13 -0.66 -25.84
C THR A 136 8.83 -1.50 -24.75
N PHE A 137 9.57 -2.54 -25.12
CA PHE A 137 10.26 -3.39 -24.13
C PHE A 137 11.41 -2.67 -23.42
N VAL A 138 12.12 -1.79 -24.12
CA VAL A 138 13.20 -0.98 -23.51
C VAL A 138 12.63 0.06 -22.55
N LEU A 139 11.51 0.71 -22.89
CA LEU A 139 10.82 1.63 -21.99
C LEU A 139 10.32 0.92 -20.72
N GLN A 140 9.80 -0.30 -20.86
CA GLN A 140 9.48 -1.14 -19.70
C GLN A 140 10.72 -1.43 -18.85
N ALA A 141 11.85 -1.73 -19.48
CA ALA A 141 13.10 -1.94 -18.77
C ALA A 141 13.56 -0.67 -18.03
N CYS A 142 13.45 0.51 -18.66
CA CYS A 142 13.74 1.79 -18.01
C CYS A 142 12.83 2.02 -16.80
N SER A 143 11.54 1.69 -16.91
CA SER A 143 10.57 1.80 -15.80
C SER A 143 10.96 0.87 -14.64
N ASN A 144 11.23 -0.42 -14.92
CA ASN A 144 11.65 -1.39 -13.90
C ASN A 144 13.00 -1.04 -13.25
N ALA A 145 13.93 -0.46 -14.00
CA ALA A 145 15.24 -0.02 -13.50
C ALA A 145 15.22 1.37 -12.83
N LEU A 146 14.07 2.05 -12.82
CA LEU A 146 13.95 3.47 -12.44
C LEU A 146 14.96 4.38 -13.18
N ALA A 147 15.26 4.04 -14.44
CA ALA A 147 16.29 4.64 -15.28
C ALA A 147 15.69 5.76 -16.15
N ILE A 148 15.33 6.89 -15.52
CA ILE A 148 14.60 7.97 -16.18
C ILE A 148 15.40 8.68 -17.26
N ARG A 149 16.72 8.84 -17.06
CA ARG A 149 17.60 9.52 -18.04
C ARG A 149 17.67 8.71 -19.33
N GLU A 150 17.85 7.40 -19.20
CA GLU A 150 17.84 6.46 -20.31
C GLU A 150 16.45 6.40 -20.95
N GLY A 151 15.38 6.44 -20.16
CA GLY A 151 14.01 6.56 -20.64
C GLY A 151 13.76 7.80 -21.51
N ALA A 152 14.24 8.97 -21.09
CA ALA A 152 14.14 10.22 -21.86
C ALA A 152 14.96 10.18 -23.17
N GLN A 153 16.12 9.51 -23.17
CA GLN A 153 16.88 9.25 -24.40
C GLN A 153 16.10 8.34 -25.36
N VAL A 154 15.47 7.29 -24.83
CA VAL A 154 14.62 6.38 -25.63
C VAL A 154 13.41 7.14 -26.19
N GLN A 155 12.78 8.06 -25.44
CA GLN A 155 11.73 8.94 -25.97
C GLN A 155 12.24 9.79 -27.15
N THR A 156 13.46 10.31 -27.08
CA THR A 156 14.05 11.03 -28.21
C THR A 156 14.20 10.12 -29.44
N HIS A 157 14.54 8.85 -29.24
CA HIS A 157 14.58 7.86 -30.32
C HIS A 157 13.18 7.54 -30.87
N VAL A 158 12.15 7.46 -30.02
CA VAL A 158 10.75 7.34 -30.45
C VAL A 158 10.37 8.47 -31.42
N ILE A 159 10.79 9.70 -31.11
CA ILE A 159 10.57 10.87 -31.98
C ILE A 159 11.32 10.74 -33.30
N LYS A 160 12.64 10.51 -33.23
CA LYS A 160 13.50 10.42 -34.43
C LYS A 160 13.11 9.29 -35.39
N LEU A 161 12.63 8.16 -34.85
CA LEU A 161 12.24 6.98 -35.62
C LEU A 161 10.77 7.03 -36.08
N GLY A 162 10.02 8.09 -35.74
CA GLY A 162 8.65 8.29 -36.23
C GLY A 162 7.57 7.48 -35.49
N PHE A 163 7.86 6.93 -34.30
CA PHE A 163 6.90 6.12 -33.52
C PHE A 163 6.04 6.94 -32.54
N VAL A 164 6.03 8.27 -32.67
CA VAL A 164 5.34 9.21 -31.75
C VAL A 164 3.82 8.99 -31.68
N LYS A 165 3.20 8.50 -32.77
CA LYS A 165 1.76 8.25 -32.84
C LYS A 165 1.38 6.82 -32.46
N ASP A 166 2.35 5.94 -32.21
CA ASP A 166 2.07 4.54 -31.88
C ASP A 166 1.55 4.44 -30.44
N VAL A 167 0.33 3.89 -30.30
CA VAL A 167 -0.38 3.78 -29.01
C VAL A 167 0.40 2.92 -28.01
N PHE A 168 1.05 1.83 -28.44
CA PHE A 168 1.81 0.95 -27.55
C PHE A 168 3.05 1.65 -27.00
N VAL A 169 3.77 2.38 -27.86
CA VAL A 169 4.94 3.16 -27.46
C VAL A 169 4.55 4.31 -26.54
N ARG A 170 3.43 5.02 -26.83
CA ARG A 170 2.89 6.07 -25.96
C ARG A 170 2.47 5.53 -24.59
N ASN A 171 1.77 4.40 -24.54
CA ASN A 171 1.39 3.75 -23.28
C ASN A 171 2.63 3.37 -22.44
N ALA A 172 3.70 2.88 -23.08
CA ALA A 172 4.95 2.57 -22.40
C ALA A 172 5.68 3.82 -21.86
N LEU A 173 5.62 4.94 -22.59
CA LEU A 173 6.14 6.23 -22.10
C LEU A 173 5.33 6.76 -20.91
N ILE A 174 3.99 6.74 -20.98
CA ILE A 174 3.12 7.14 -19.88
C ILE A 174 3.43 6.29 -18.64
N HIS A 175 3.56 4.97 -18.80
CA HIS A 175 3.94 4.07 -17.71
C HIS A 175 5.32 4.43 -17.13
N LEU A 176 6.32 4.71 -17.95
CA LEU A 176 7.63 5.14 -17.45
C LEU A 176 7.50 6.39 -16.55
N TYR A 177 6.81 7.43 -17.02
CA TYR A 177 6.70 8.69 -16.28
C TYR A 177 5.80 8.61 -15.05
N CYS A 178 4.77 7.78 -15.06
CA CYS A 178 3.90 7.54 -13.91
C CYS A 178 4.64 6.84 -12.75
N PHE A 179 5.52 5.89 -13.03
CA PHE A 179 6.04 4.95 -12.03
C PHE A 179 7.48 5.26 -11.56
N VAL A 180 8.08 6.36 -12.03
CA VAL A 180 9.43 6.80 -11.62
C VAL A 180 9.38 7.59 -10.30
N ARG A 181 10.37 7.38 -9.43
CA ARG A 181 10.51 8.15 -8.18
C ARG A 181 10.69 9.64 -8.52
N HIS A 182 9.86 10.49 -7.89
CA HIS A 182 9.75 11.96 -8.08
C HIS A 182 8.80 12.47 -9.17
N GLY A 183 7.59 11.90 -9.28
CA GLY A 183 6.39 12.68 -9.61
C GLY A 183 6.37 13.38 -10.96
N GLN A 184 6.90 12.76 -12.02
CA GLN A 184 6.71 13.24 -13.40
C GLN A 184 5.33 12.87 -13.97
N ILE A 185 4.34 12.67 -13.09
CA ILE A 185 2.95 12.40 -13.48
C ILE A 185 2.40 13.50 -14.39
N SER A 186 2.83 14.75 -14.21
CA SER A 186 2.49 15.87 -15.10
C SER A 186 2.93 15.63 -16.55
N ASP A 187 4.09 15.02 -16.77
CA ASP A 187 4.57 14.72 -18.13
C ASP A 187 3.83 13.50 -18.71
N ALA A 188 3.48 12.53 -17.87
CA ALA A 188 2.59 11.42 -18.26
C ALA A 188 1.20 11.93 -18.69
N GLN A 189 0.62 12.89 -17.95
CA GLN A 189 -0.66 13.52 -18.26
C GLN A 189 -0.61 14.29 -19.59
N LYS A 190 0.45 15.06 -19.85
CA LYS A 190 0.66 15.72 -21.15
C LYS A 190 0.73 14.70 -22.28
N LEU A 191 1.57 13.66 -22.12
CA LEU A 191 1.73 12.60 -23.12
C LEU A 191 0.42 11.90 -23.43
N PHE A 192 -0.42 11.69 -22.41
CA PHE A 192 -1.75 11.11 -22.55
C PHE A 192 -2.70 12.03 -23.31
N VAL A 193 -2.81 13.31 -22.93
CA VAL A 193 -3.68 14.30 -23.59
C VAL A 193 -3.34 14.40 -25.09
N GLU A 194 -2.06 14.46 -25.43
CA GLU A 194 -1.56 14.51 -26.82
C GLU A 194 -1.88 13.27 -27.68
N MET A 195 -2.28 12.15 -27.10
CA MET A 195 -2.57 10.95 -27.87
C MET A 195 -3.79 11.16 -28.78
N PRO A 196 -3.67 10.96 -30.11
CA PRO A 196 -4.79 11.12 -31.04
C PRO A 196 -5.84 10.03 -30.85
N GLU A 197 -5.41 8.81 -30.52
CA GLU A 197 -6.26 7.66 -30.20
C GLU A 197 -5.83 7.12 -28.84
N LYS A 198 -6.80 6.83 -27.99
CA LYS A 198 -6.60 6.29 -26.64
C LYS A 198 -7.39 5.00 -26.51
N ASP A 199 -6.72 3.92 -26.16
CA ASP A 199 -7.38 2.64 -25.88
C ASP A 199 -7.60 2.46 -24.37
N VAL A 200 -8.30 1.40 -23.98
CA VAL A 200 -8.54 1.07 -22.56
C VAL A 200 -7.24 0.93 -21.77
N ILE A 201 -6.12 0.61 -22.43
CA ILE A 201 -4.81 0.50 -21.79
C ILE A 201 -4.21 1.88 -21.53
N SER A 202 -4.35 2.83 -22.46
CA SER A 202 -3.97 4.24 -22.25
C SER A 202 -4.67 4.80 -21.02
N TRP A 203 -5.99 4.63 -20.94
CA TRP A 203 -6.79 5.06 -19.80
C TRP A 203 -6.39 4.34 -18.50
N GLY A 204 -6.21 3.02 -18.54
CA GLY A 204 -5.82 2.27 -17.35
C GLY A 204 -4.43 2.60 -16.84
N THR A 205 -3.50 2.94 -17.73
CA THR A 205 -2.14 3.35 -17.38
C THR A 205 -2.15 4.70 -16.68
N ILE A 206 -2.88 5.70 -17.21
CA ILE A 206 -2.93 7.03 -16.59
C ILE A 206 -3.70 7.02 -15.27
N ILE A 207 -4.81 6.27 -15.18
CA ILE A 207 -5.59 6.12 -13.94
C ILE A 207 -4.72 5.48 -12.84
N SER A 208 -4.06 4.35 -13.15
CA SER A 208 -3.19 3.67 -12.18
C SER A 208 -2.01 4.54 -11.76
N GLY A 209 -1.44 5.30 -12.71
CA GLY A 209 -0.39 6.27 -12.42
C GLY A 209 -0.84 7.40 -11.50
N CYS A 210 -2.03 7.95 -11.71
CA CYS A 210 -2.60 8.99 -10.83
C CYS A 210 -2.82 8.45 -9.43
N VAL A 211 -3.40 7.24 -9.29
CA VAL A 211 -3.58 6.55 -8.00
C VAL A 211 -2.25 6.39 -7.27
N GLN A 212 -1.21 5.90 -7.94
CA GLN A 212 0.09 5.66 -7.32
C GLN A 212 0.79 6.96 -6.88
N ASN A 213 0.53 8.07 -7.57
CA ASN A 213 1.08 9.39 -7.24
C ASN A 213 0.17 10.19 -6.29
N GLY A 214 -0.92 9.59 -5.78
CA GLY A 214 -1.84 10.24 -4.84
C GLY A 214 -2.81 11.24 -5.46
N GLU A 215 -2.91 11.32 -6.78
CA GLU A 215 -3.85 12.20 -7.50
C GLU A 215 -5.19 11.49 -7.74
N LEU A 216 -5.90 11.11 -6.67
CA LEU A 216 -7.16 10.34 -6.78
C LEU A 216 -8.22 11.08 -7.60
N GLU A 217 -8.42 12.38 -7.35
CA GLU A 217 -9.46 13.16 -8.04
C GLU A 217 -9.28 13.10 -9.56
N LYS A 218 -8.06 13.32 -10.05
CA LYS A 218 -7.76 13.17 -11.48
C LYS A 218 -7.94 11.74 -11.98
N ALA A 219 -7.62 10.73 -11.16
CA ALA A 219 -7.85 9.33 -11.53
C ALA A 219 -9.36 9.05 -11.73
N LEU A 220 -10.22 9.67 -10.93
CA LEU A 220 -11.67 9.57 -11.05
C LEU A 220 -12.20 10.34 -12.26
N ASP A 221 -11.67 11.54 -12.52
CA ASP A 221 -12.01 12.31 -13.73
C ASP A 221 -11.70 11.50 -14.98
N TYR A 222 -10.50 10.92 -15.08
CA TYR A 222 -10.15 10.04 -16.19
C TYR A 222 -11.02 8.78 -16.28
N PHE A 223 -11.46 8.22 -15.15
CA PHE A 223 -12.37 7.08 -15.15
C PHE A 223 -13.78 7.45 -15.65
N LYS A 224 -14.26 8.65 -15.29
CA LYS A 224 -15.52 9.18 -15.80
C LYS A 224 -15.44 9.44 -17.31
N GLU A 225 -14.37 10.10 -17.77
CA GLU A 225 -14.13 10.36 -19.19
C GLU A 225 -14.05 9.05 -19.99
N LEU A 226 -13.39 8.00 -19.47
CA LEU A 226 -13.38 6.67 -20.08
C LEU A 226 -14.80 6.14 -20.35
N GLY A 227 -15.73 6.34 -19.41
CA GLY A 227 -17.14 5.98 -19.57
C GLY A 227 -17.85 6.80 -20.63
N GLU A 228 -17.56 8.10 -20.73
CA GLU A 228 -18.09 9.00 -21.75
C GLU A 228 -17.61 8.60 -23.17
N GLN A 229 -16.38 8.06 -23.28
CA GLN A 229 -15.86 7.48 -24.52
C GLN A 229 -16.51 6.13 -24.88
N LYS A 230 -17.47 5.63 -24.08
CA LYS A 230 -18.15 4.33 -24.25
C LYS A 230 -17.18 3.15 -24.29
N LEU A 231 -16.00 3.31 -23.71
CA LEU A 231 -15.02 2.24 -23.56
C LEU A 231 -15.33 1.45 -22.29
N ARG A 232 -15.39 0.13 -22.41
CA ARG A 232 -15.55 -0.74 -21.24
C ARG A 232 -14.23 -0.74 -20.45
N PRO A 233 -14.21 -0.37 -19.16
CA PRO A 233 -13.01 -0.52 -18.33
C PRO A 233 -12.59 -1.99 -18.32
N ASN A 234 -11.31 -2.25 -18.06
CA ASN A 234 -10.82 -3.60 -17.81
C ASN A 234 -10.69 -3.85 -16.31
N GLU A 235 -10.47 -5.12 -15.92
CA GLU A 235 -10.34 -5.50 -14.50
C GLU A 235 -9.21 -4.74 -13.80
N ALA A 236 -8.11 -4.47 -14.49
CA ALA A 236 -6.96 -3.77 -13.92
C ALA A 236 -7.32 -2.33 -13.49
N ILE A 237 -8.16 -1.63 -14.26
CA ILE A 237 -8.66 -0.29 -13.88
C ILE A 237 -9.47 -0.37 -12.59
N LEU A 238 -10.40 -1.34 -12.50
CA LEU A 238 -11.25 -1.50 -11.32
C LEU A 238 -10.42 -1.82 -10.08
N VAL A 239 -9.45 -2.74 -10.20
CA VAL A 239 -8.53 -3.10 -9.10
C VAL A 239 -7.71 -1.90 -8.64
N SER A 240 -7.17 -1.09 -9.57
CA SER A 240 -6.42 0.12 -9.22
C SER A 240 -7.28 1.15 -8.48
N LEU A 241 -8.52 1.37 -8.94
CA LEU A 241 -9.44 2.31 -8.30
C LEU A 241 -9.91 1.82 -6.92
N LEU A 242 -10.18 0.53 -6.77
CA LEU A 242 -10.52 -0.09 -5.48
C LEU A 242 -9.36 0.03 -4.48
N ALA A 243 -8.13 -0.18 -4.92
CA ALA A 243 -6.94 0.01 -4.09
C ALA A 243 -6.80 1.47 -3.62
N ALA A 244 -7.12 2.43 -4.50
CA ALA A 244 -7.13 3.85 -4.17
C ALA A 244 -8.21 4.17 -3.11
N ALA A 245 -9.42 3.66 -3.31
CA ALA A 245 -10.52 3.79 -2.36
C ALA A 245 -10.16 3.18 -0.99
N ALA A 246 -9.50 2.02 -0.97
CA ALA A 246 -9.02 1.37 0.24
C ALA A 246 -7.98 2.22 0.98
N GLN A 247 -7.05 2.87 0.26
CA GLN A 247 -6.02 3.72 0.86
C GLN A 247 -6.62 4.97 1.49
N LEU A 248 -7.58 5.60 0.81
CA LEU A 248 -8.23 6.82 1.23
C LEU A 248 -9.47 6.60 2.10
N GLY A 249 -9.83 5.33 2.32
CA GLY A 249 -11.01 4.87 3.07
C GLY A 249 -12.33 5.47 2.57
N THR A 250 -12.46 5.66 1.25
CA THR A 250 -13.66 6.18 0.59
C THR A 250 -14.60 5.04 0.21
N LEU A 251 -15.53 4.74 1.12
CA LEU A 251 -16.49 3.66 0.98
C LEU A 251 -17.52 3.91 -0.12
N GLU A 252 -18.02 5.14 -0.28
CA GLU A 252 -19.03 5.45 -1.30
C GLU A 252 -18.44 5.23 -2.70
N TYR A 253 -17.22 5.73 -2.94
CA TYR A 253 -16.51 5.46 -4.19
C TYR A 253 -16.21 3.98 -4.38
N GLY A 254 -15.74 3.28 -3.36
CA GLY A 254 -15.51 1.84 -3.42
C GLY A 254 -16.77 1.04 -3.78
N LYS A 255 -17.91 1.38 -3.18
CA LYS A 255 -19.23 0.79 -3.51
C LYS A 255 -19.68 1.12 -4.93
N MET A 256 -19.42 2.35 -5.40
CA MET A 256 -19.70 2.74 -6.79
C MET A 256 -18.92 1.85 -7.77
N ILE A 257 -17.61 1.66 -7.54
CA ILE A 257 -16.75 0.82 -8.39
C ILE A 257 -17.23 -0.64 -8.36
N HIS A 258 -17.60 -1.16 -7.18
CA HIS A 258 -18.17 -2.51 -7.05
C HIS A 258 -19.47 -2.66 -7.85
N SER A 259 -20.39 -1.70 -7.75
CA SER A 259 -21.63 -1.68 -8.54
C SER A 259 -21.37 -1.62 -10.05
N ILE A 260 -20.35 -0.86 -10.47
CA ILE A 260 -19.89 -0.84 -11.88
C ILE A 260 -19.38 -2.22 -12.30
N ALA A 261 -18.58 -2.88 -11.47
CA ALA A 261 -18.10 -4.24 -11.75
C ALA A 261 -19.27 -5.22 -11.95
N ASP A 262 -20.27 -5.18 -11.07
CA ASP A 262 -21.48 -6.01 -11.14
C ASP A 262 -22.35 -5.72 -12.37
N SER A 263 -22.60 -4.43 -12.65
CA SER A 263 -23.42 -4.01 -13.80
C SER A 263 -22.77 -4.38 -15.13
N LEU A 264 -21.44 -4.32 -15.21
CA LEU A 264 -20.65 -4.78 -16.35
C LEU A 264 -20.40 -6.30 -16.34
N ARG A 265 -20.97 -7.03 -15.37
CA ARG A 265 -20.86 -8.50 -15.22
C ARG A 265 -19.41 -8.98 -15.25
N PHE A 266 -18.54 -8.30 -14.51
CA PHE A 266 -17.17 -8.79 -14.34
C PHE A 266 -17.18 -10.14 -13.61
N PRO A 267 -16.40 -11.13 -14.07
CA PRO A 267 -16.22 -12.34 -13.31
C PRO A 267 -15.49 -12.01 -11.99
N MET A 268 -15.91 -12.65 -10.90
CA MET A 268 -15.24 -12.54 -9.60
C MET A 268 -13.95 -13.36 -9.62
N THR A 269 -12.91 -12.84 -10.27
CA THR A 269 -11.56 -13.40 -10.26
C THR A 269 -10.94 -13.27 -8.86
N ALA A 270 -9.90 -14.06 -8.57
CA ALA A 270 -9.15 -13.92 -7.32
C ALA A 270 -8.59 -12.48 -7.14
N SER A 271 -8.17 -11.83 -8.23
CA SER A 271 -7.63 -10.47 -8.24
C SER A 271 -8.69 -9.43 -7.90
N LEU A 272 -9.81 -9.41 -8.62
CA LEU A 272 -10.91 -8.48 -8.33
C LEU A 272 -11.52 -8.73 -6.95
N GLY A 273 -11.73 -9.99 -6.57
CA GLY A 273 -12.26 -10.36 -5.25
C GLY A 273 -11.35 -9.91 -4.12
N THR A 274 -10.03 -10.11 -4.24
CA THR A 274 -9.06 -9.63 -3.26
C THR A 274 -9.10 -8.11 -3.11
N ALA A 275 -9.19 -7.37 -4.22
CA ALA A 275 -9.25 -5.91 -4.20
C ALA A 275 -10.55 -5.39 -3.53
N LEU A 276 -11.68 -6.04 -3.77
CA LEU A 276 -12.95 -5.71 -3.11
C LEU A 276 -12.90 -6.00 -1.61
N VAL A 277 -12.40 -7.18 -1.22
CA VAL A 277 -12.23 -7.56 0.20
C VAL A 277 -11.33 -6.55 0.92
N ASP A 278 -10.19 -6.16 0.33
CA ASP A 278 -9.27 -5.17 0.90
C ASP A 278 -9.92 -3.78 1.02
N MET A 279 -10.65 -3.35 -0.01
CA MET A 279 -11.37 -2.08 -0.01
C MET A 279 -12.40 -2.01 1.12
N TYR A 280 -13.29 -3.01 1.23
CA TYR A 280 -14.29 -3.00 2.29
C TYR A 280 -13.67 -3.03 3.70
N ALA A 281 -12.62 -3.84 3.90
CA ALA A 281 -11.91 -3.87 5.18
C ALA A 281 -11.31 -2.50 5.51
N LYS A 282 -10.53 -1.92 4.59
CA LYS A 282 -9.85 -0.63 4.82
C LYS A 282 -10.78 0.60 4.83
N CYS A 283 -12.02 0.44 4.39
CA CYS A 283 -13.09 1.42 4.53
C CYS A 283 -13.96 1.20 5.79
N GLY A 284 -13.58 0.31 6.69
CA GLY A 284 -14.27 0.10 7.98
C GLY A 284 -15.45 -0.88 7.92
N CYS A 285 -15.68 -1.56 6.80
CA CYS A 285 -16.77 -2.50 6.56
C CYS A 285 -16.27 -3.96 6.58
N ILE A 286 -15.85 -4.42 7.76
CA ILE A 286 -15.23 -5.75 7.90
C ILE A 286 -16.22 -6.90 7.65
N ASP A 287 -17.50 -6.71 7.98
CA ASP A 287 -18.52 -7.72 7.77
C ASP A 287 -18.79 -7.95 6.27
N GLU A 288 -18.90 -6.87 5.47
CA GLU A 288 -19.00 -6.98 4.02
C GLU A 288 -17.74 -7.56 3.39
N SER A 289 -16.57 -7.17 3.89
CA SER A 289 -15.28 -7.75 3.47
C SER A 289 -15.28 -9.26 3.69
N ARG A 290 -15.71 -9.71 4.88
CA ARG A 290 -15.79 -11.13 5.22
C ARG A 290 -16.82 -11.89 4.39
N PHE A 291 -17.99 -11.30 4.19
CA PHE A 291 -19.06 -11.86 3.37
C PHE A 291 -18.60 -12.09 1.92
N LEU A 292 -17.91 -11.11 1.33
CA LEU A 292 -17.36 -11.22 -0.02
C LEU A 292 -16.28 -12.29 -0.08
N PHE A 293 -15.34 -12.26 0.88
CA PHE A 293 -14.28 -13.26 0.98
C PHE A 293 -14.86 -14.68 0.98
N ASP A 294 -15.81 -14.99 1.88
CA ASP A 294 -16.37 -16.34 1.97
C ASP A 294 -17.02 -16.80 0.66
N ARG A 295 -17.62 -15.88 -0.12
CA ARG A 295 -18.28 -16.15 -1.40
C ARG A 295 -17.37 -16.14 -2.64
N MET A 296 -16.09 -15.79 -2.51
CA MET A 296 -15.14 -15.85 -3.62
C MET A 296 -15.06 -17.28 -4.19
N PRO A 297 -15.28 -17.49 -5.51
CA PRO A 297 -15.22 -18.81 -6.14
C PRO A 297 -13.83 -19.45 -6.03
N GLU A 298 -12.80 -18.64 -6.25
CA GLU A 298 -11.40 -19.02 -6.11
C GLU A 298 -10.72 -18.06 -5.12
N LYS A 299 -9.94 -18.62 -4.20
CA LYS A 299 -9.16 -17.88 -3.21
C LYS A 299 -7.70 -18.24 -3.40
N ASP A 300 -6.86 -17.24 -3.60
CA ASP A 300 -5.41 -17.40 -3.61
C ASP A 300 -4.81 -16.95 -2.27
N LYS A 301 -3.49 -17.14 -2.10
CA LYS A 301 -2.78 -16.74 -0.88
C LYS A 301 -3.00 -15.26 -0.52
N TRP A 302 -3.18 -14.38 -1.50
CA TRP A 302 -3.37 -12.95 -1.28
C TRP A 302 -4.74 -12.65 -0.68
N SER A 303 -5.81 -13.25 -1.22
CA SER A 303 -7.16 -13.09 -0.67
C SER A 303 -7.25 -13.49 0.81
N TRP A 304 -6.57 -14.58 1.20
CA TRP A 304 -6.49 -15.01 2.60
C TRP A 304 -5.71 -14.02 3.47
N ASN A 305 -4.55 -13.57 3.01
CA ASN A 305 -3.73 -12.61 3.75
C ASN A 305 -4.46 -11.28 3.97
N VAL A 306 -5.16 -10.76 2.96
CA VAL A 306 -5.98 -9.55 3.09
C VAL A 306 -7.03 -9.72 4.18
N MET A 307 -7.75 -10.84 4.20
CA MET A 307 -8.79 -11.08 5.20
C MET A 307 -8.20 -11.24 6.62
N ILE A 308 -7.09 -11.99 6.78
CA ILE A 308 -6.40 -12.17 8.07
C ILE A 308 -5.93 -10.81 8.61
N CYS A 309 -5.28 -9.99 7.79
CA CYS A 309 -4.83 -8.65 8.16
C CYS A 309 -6.03 -7.70 8.45
N GLY A 310 -7.10 -7.79 7.66
CA GLY A 310 -8.32 -7.03 7.88
C GLY A 310 -8.91 -7.30 9.26
N LEU A 311 -9.13 -8.58 9.60
CA LEU A 311 -9.62 -8.97 10.93
C LEU A 311 -8.70 -8.47 12.06
N ALA A 312 -7.38 -8.64 11.90
CA ALA A 312 -6.38 -8.19 12.87
C ALA A 312 -6.46 -6.68 13.15
N THR A 313 -6.52 -5.86 12.09
CA THR A 313 -6.59 -4.39 12.19
C THR A 313 -7.92 -3.89 12.75
N HIS A 314 -8.98 -4.70 12.67
CA HIS A 314 -10.27 -4.45 13.29
C HIS A 314 -10.37 -4.95 14.74
N GLY A 315 -9.30 -5.52 15.30
CA GLY A 315 -9.29 -6.06 16.66
C GLY A 315 -9.92 -7.44 16.80
N LEU A 316 -10.29 -8.10 15.71
CA LEU A 316 -10.87 -9.44 15.68
C LEU A 316 -9.76 -10.51 15.67
N GLY A 317 -8.85 -10.43 16.64
CA GLY A 317 -7.61 -11.22 16.64
C GLY A 317 -7.85 -12.73 16.68
N GLN A 318 -8.82 -13.20 17.48
CA GLN A 318 -9.16 -14.62 17.55
C GLN A 318 -9.73 -15.16 16.22
N GLU A 319 -10.57 -14.38 15.55
CA GLU A 319 -11.09 -14.75 14.23
C GLU A 319 -9.99 -14.78 13.17
N ALA A 320 -9.02 -13.86 13.25
CA ALA A 320 -7.86 -13.85 12.37
C ALA A 320 -7.01 -15.12 12.54
N LEU A 321 -6.80 -15.58 13.78
CA LEU A 321 -6.08 -16.82 14.07
C LEU A 321 -6.85 -18.06 13.60
N ALA A 322 -8.15 -18.13 13.85
CA ALA A 322 -9.00 -19.21 13.33
C ALA A 322 -8.98 -19.26 11.79
N LEU A 323 -8.94 -18.09 11.13
CA LEU A 323 -8.83 -18.02 9.68
C LEU A 323 -7.44 -18.45 9.18
N PHE A 324 -6.38 -18.16 9.93
CA PHE A 324 -5.03 -18.66 9.64
C PHE A 324 -4.93 -20.19 9.76
N GLU A 325 -5.56 -20.79 10.77
CA GLU A 325 -5.64 -22.26 10.86
C GLU A 325 -6.38 -22.86 9.66
N LYS A 326 -7.48 -22.23 9.24
CA LYS A 326 -8.21 -22.63 8.03
C LYS A 326 -7.34 -22.47 6.77
N PHE A 327 -6.54 -21.42 6.67
CA PHE A 327 -5.58 -21.24 5.57
C PHE A 327 -4.58 -22.41 5.49
N LEU A 328 -4.04 -22.86 6.63
CA LEU A 328 -3.13 -24.00 6.68
C LEU A 328 -3.83 -25.32 6.29
N THR A 329 -5.03 -25.58 6.81
CA THR A 329 -5.77 -26.82 6.52
C THR A 329 -6.21 -26.93 5.05
N GLN A 330 -6.29 -25.80 4.33
CA GLN A 330 -6.50 -25.79 2.88
C GLN A 330 -5.22 -26.01 2.06
N GLY A 331 -4.09 -26.28 2.71
CA GLY A 331 -2.82 -26.59 2.05
C GLY A 331 -2.01 -25.36 1.62
N PHE A 332 -2.43 -24.15 2.01
CA PHE A 332 -1.64 -22.96 1.73
C PHE A 332 -0.45 -22.87 2.68
N HIS A 333 0.69 -22.50 2.10
CA HIS A 333 1.92 -22.26 2.84
C HIS A 333 2.05 -20.76 3.14
N PRO A 334 2.25 -20.38 4.42
CA PRO A 334 2.48 -18.99 4.83
C PRO A 334 3.65 -18.34 4.11
N ILE A 335 3.56 -17.03 3.96
CA ILE A 335 4.64 -16.15 3.48
C ILE A 335 4.83 -15.00 4.49
N ASN A 336 5.84 -14.14 4.31
CA ASN A 336 6.12 -12.99 5.18
C ASN A 336 4.83 -12.23 5.59
N VAL A 337 4.04 -11.81 4.61
CA VAL A 337 2.80 -11.05 4.85
C VAL A 337 1.77 -11.82 5.68
N THR A 338 1.71 -13.16 5.58
CA THR A 338 0.80 -13.97 6.39
C THR A 338 1.14 -13.85 7.88
N PHE A 339 2.42 -13.92 8.22
CA PHE A 339 2.87 -13.80 9.62
C PHE A 339 2.74 -12.38 10.15
N ILE A 340 2.89 -11.33 9.33
CA ILE A 340 2.56 -9.96 9.73
C ILE A 340 1.09 -9.88 10.21
N GLY A 341 0.15 -10.47 9.47
CA GLY A 341 -1.27 -10.50 9.84
C GLY A 341 -1.52 -11.24 11.16
N VAL A 342 -0.93 -12.43 11.32
CA VAL A 342 -1.04 -13.27 12.53
C VAL A 342 -0.44 -12.59 13.76
N LEU A 343 0.75 -12.00 13.64
CA LEU A 343 1.41 -11.29 14.73
C LEU A 343 0.68 -9.99 15.09
N THR A 344 0.13 -9.29 14.10
CA THR A 344 -0.76 -8.13 14.34
C THR A 344 -2.00 -8.57 15.11
N ALA A 345 -2.63 -9.69 14.74
CA ALA A 345 -3.78 -10.23 15.45
C ALA A 345 -3.44 -10.53 16.92
N CYS A 346 -2.29 -11.16 17.17
CA CYS A 346 -1.79 -11.41 18.52
C CYS A 346 -1.56 -10.10 19.29
N SER A 347 -0.90 -9.11 18.67
CA SER A 347 -0.68 -7.78 19.27
C SER A 347 -1.97 -7.09 19.68
N ARG A 348 -2.99 -7.10 18.81
CA ARG A 348 -4.24 -6.39 19.05
C ARG A 348 -5.16 -7.10 20.05
N ALA A 349 -5.02 -8.41 20.21
CA ALA A 349 -5.74 -9.22 21.18
C ALA A 349 -4.95 -9.50 22.48
N GLY A 350 -3.70 -9.05 22.58
CA GLY A 350 -2.85 -9.27 23.76
C GLY A 350 -2.36 -10.72 23.96
N LEU A 351 -2.31 -11.50 22.87
CA LEU A 351 -1.95 -12.92 22.90
C LEU A 351 -0.43 -13.11 22.84
N VAL A 352 0.25 -12.84 23.96
CA VAL A 352 1.72 -12.83 24.04
C VAL A 352 2.34 -14.21 23.77
N SER A 353 1.75 -15.27 24.34
CA SER A 353 2.21 -16.65 24.16
C SER A 353 2.15 -17.08 22.69
N GLU A 354 1.03 -16.81 22.04
CA GLU A 354 0.73 -17.13 20.66
C GLU A 354 1.63 -16.32 19.72
N GLY A 355 1.81 -15.02 20.00
CA GLY A 355 2.72 -14.16 19.22
C GLY A 355 4.15 -14.68 19.23
N ARG A 356 4.68 -15.07 20.40
CA ARG A 356 6.01 -15.70 20.50
C ARG A 356 6.08 -17.04 19.78
N HIS A 357 5.04 -17.85 19.90
CA HIS A 357 4.95 -19.14 19.22
C HIS A 357 5.00 -18.95 17.69
N PHE A 358 4.16 -18.07 17.13
CA PHE A 358 4.11 -17.84 15.68
C PHE A 358 5.37 -17.18 15.14
N PHE A 359 5.99 -16.27 15.90
CA PHE A 359 7.27 -15.66 15.50
C PHE A 359 8.38 -16.73 15.38
N LYS A 360 8.42 -17.69 16.31
CA LYS A 360 9.35 -18.83 16.24
C LYS A 360 8.98 -19.84 15.15
N LEU A 361 7.69 -20.10 14.96
CA LEU A 361 7.20 -21.01 13.91
C LEU A 361 7.61 -20.51 12.51
N MET A 362 7.51 -19.20 12.29
CA MET A 362 7.93 -18.53 11.06
C MET A 362 9.39 -18.83 10.69
N THR A 363 10.30 -18.70 11.65
CA THR A 363 11.74 -18.95 11.44
C THR A 363 12.04 -20.44 11.36
N ASP A 364 11.61 -21.21 12.37
CA ASP A 364 12.11 -22.56 12.60
C ASP A 364 11.48 -23.58 11.65
N THR A 365 10.21 -23.39 11.28
CA THR A 365 9.46 -24.35 10.45
C THR A 365 9.34 -23.89 9.02
N TYR A 366 9.08 -22.59 8.78
CA TYR A 366 8.88 -22.06 7.43
C TYR A 366 10.14 -21.44 6.81
N GLY A 367 11.23 -21.29 7.58
CA GLY A 367 12.48 -20.70 7.08
C GLY A 367 12.31 -19.25 6.60
N ILE A 368 11.34 -18.53 7.17
CA ILE A 368 11.06 -17.15 6.82
C ILE A 368 11.86 -16.26 7.77
N GLU A 369 12.80 -15.51 7.20
CA GLU A 369 13.62 -14.55 7.94
C GLU A 369 12.77 -13.34 8.38
N PRO A 370 12.84 -12.91 9.66
CA PRO A 370 12.06 -11.78 10.14
C PRO A 370 12.49 -10.44 9.52
N GLU A 371 11.57 -9.79 8.83
CA GLU A 371 11.70 -8.40 8.36
C GLU A 371 11.28 -7.37 9.45
N MET A 372 11.55 -6.08 9.22
CA MET A 372 11.28 -4.97 10.15
C MET A 372 9.84 -4.97 10.67
N GLU A 373 8.88 -5.30 9.80
CA GLU A 373 7.45 -5.36 10.09
C GLU A 373 7.10 -6.45 11.12
N HIS A 374 7.77 -7.60 11.07
CA HIS A 374 7.56 -8.69 12.04
C HIS A 374 8.05 -8.29 13.42
N TYR A 375 9.23 -7.68 13.49
CA TYR A 375 9.75 -7.08 14.73
C TYR A 375 8.82 -5.97 15.24
N GLY A 376 8.28 -5.15 14.35
CA GLY A 376 7.28 -4.13 14.67
C GLY A 376 6.05 -4.71 15.38
N CYS A 377 5.50 -5.80 14.86
CA CYS A 377 4.34 -6.47 15.47
C CYS A 377 4.67 -7.03 16.86
N MET A 378 5.84 -7.67 17.02
CA MET A 378 6.26 -8.25 18.30
C MET A 378 6.61 -7.21 19.34
N VAL A 379 7.33 -6.14 18.96
CA VAL A 379 7.64 -5.03 19.85
C VAL A 379 6.34 -4.36 20.31
N ASP A 380 5.39 -4.14 19.40
CA ASP A 380 4.07 -3.58 19.74
C ASP A 380 3.30 -4.50 20.71
N LEU A 381 3.26 -5.80 20.47
CA LEU A 381 2.64 -6.81 21.35
C LEU A 381 3.25 -6.79 22.76
N LEU A 382 4.57 -6.88 22.86
CA LEU A 382 5.30 -6.90 24.13
C LEU A 382 5.15 -5.57 24.89
N SER A 383 5.24 -4.45 24.16
CA SER A 383 5.07 -3.10 24.70
C SER A 383 3.68 -2.92 25.32
N ARG A 384 2.61 -3.36 24.64
CA ARG A 384 1.22 -3.25 25.14
C ARG A 384 0.96 -4.14 26.35
N ALA A 385 1.58 -5.32 26.37
CA ALA A 385 1.42 -6.28 27.45
C ALA A 385 2.32 -5.99 28.67
N GLY A 386 3.14 -4.93 28.62
CA GLY A 386 4.02 -4.53 29.73
C GLY A 386 5.37 -5.26 29.80
N PHE A 387 5.69 -6.12 28.82
CA PHE A 387 6.99 -6.79 28.70
C PHE A 387 8.03 -5.86 28.04
N VAL A 388 8.25 -4.69 28.64
CA VAL A 388 9.03 -3.59 28.04
C VAL A 388 10.50 -3.97 27.84
N TYR A 389 11.12 -4.67 28.78
CA TYR A 389 12.51 -5.11 28.65
C TYR A 389 12.70 -6.16 27.55
N ASP A 390 11.77 -7.11 27.41
CA ASP A 390 11.78 -8.10 26.33
C ASP A 390 11.64 -7.42 24.95
N ALA A 391 10.84 -6.34 24.88
CA ALA A 391 10.72 -5.54 23.66
C ALA A 391 12.06 -4.88 23.30
N VAL A 392 12.77 -4.30 24.29
CA VAL A 392 14.10 -3.72 24.09
C VAL A 392 15.13 -4.78 23.68
N GLU A 393 15.12 -5.94 24.33
CA GLU A 393 15.99 -7.07 23.99
C GLU A 393 15.76 -7.53 22.55
N MET A 394 14.49 -7.63 22.13
CA MET A 394 14.14 -8.00 20.77
C MET A 394 14.67 -6.98 19.75
N ILE A 395 14.54 -5.68 20.01
CA ILE A 395 15.10 -4.63 19.14
C ILE A 395 16.62 -4.76 19.04
N ASN A 396 17.31 -5.01 20.16
CA ASN A 396 18.76 -5.12 20.18
C ASN A 396 19.30 -6.37 19.48
N ARG A 397 18.49 -7.42 19.33
CA ARG A 397 18.84 -8.66 18.62
C ARG A 397 18.58 -8.63 17.11
N MET A 398 18.02 -7.55 16.59
CA MET A 398 17.71 -7.43 15.16
C MET A 398 19.00 -7.46 14.31
N PRO A 399 18.97 -8.09 13.13
CA PRO A 399 20.12 -8.12 12.22
C PRO A 399 20.34 -6.78 11.49
N ALA A 400 19.32 -5.92 11.45
CA ALA A 400 19.34 -4.62 10.79
C ALA A 400 19.17 -3.48 11.80
N PRO A 401 19.68 -2.26 11.51
CA PRO A 401 19.47 -1.09 12.35
C PRO A 401 17.97 -0.86 12.61
N PRO A 402 17.55 -0.68 13.87
CA PRO A 402 16.14 -0.56 14.21
C PRO A 402 15.55 0.79 13.79
N ASP A 403 14.35 0.76 13.23
CA ASP A 403 13.63 1.98 12.87
C ASP A 403 13.20 2.77 14.11
N PRO A 404 13.17 4.12 14.07
CA PRO A 404 12.71 4.93 15.19
C PRO A 404 11.26 4.61 15.63
N VAL A 405 10.45 3.99 14.76
CA VAL A 405 9.10 3.49 15.11
C VAL A 405 9.16 2.56 16.33
N LEU A 406 10.09 1.60 16.34
CA LEU A 406 10.13 0.54 17.35
C LEU A 406 10.41 1.13 18.72
N TRP A 407 11.41 2.02 18.80
CA TRP A 407 11.74 2.76 20.00
C TRP A 407 10.60 3.67 20.45
N ALA A 408 9.84 4.27 19.52
CA ALA A 408 8.68 5.09 19.87
C ALA A 408 7.53 4.28 20.48
N SER A 409 7.32 3.04 20.04
CA SER A 409 6.37 2.10 20.66
C SER A 409 6.78 1.77 22.10
N VAL A 410 8.07 1.46 22.32
CA VAL A 410 8.59 1.17 23.66
C VAL A 410 8.50 2.42 24.56
N LEU A 411 8.85 3.61 24.06
CA LEU A 411 8.72 4.86 24.80
C LEU A 411 7.27 5.12 25.28
N GLY A 412 6.30 4.86 24.41
CA GLY A 412 4.88 4.92 24.77
C GLY A 412 4.52 3.95 25.89
N SER A 413 5.03 2.73 25.84
CA SER A 413 4.81 1.73 26.91
C SER A 413 5.49 2.09 28.23
N CYS A 414 6.67 2.71 28.22
CA CYS A 414 7.32 3.23 29.42
C CYS A 414 6.46 4.29 30.12
N GLN A 415 5.72 5.09 29.35
CA GLN A 415 4.75 6.03 29.89
C GLN A 415 3.58 5.28 30.55
N VAL A 416 2.99 4.30 29.87
CA VAL A 416 1.82 3.55 30.36
C VAL A 416 2.16 2.70 31.60
N HIS A 417 3.29 1.98 31.59
CA HIS A 417 3.64 0.99 32.62
C HIS A 417 4.58 1.52 33.71
N GLY A 418 5.04 2.77 33.64
CA GLY A 418 5.79 3.39 34.74
C GLY A 418 7.32 3.31 34.66
N PHE A 419 7.90 2.83 33.56
CA PHE A 419 9.36 2.71 33.37
C PHE A 419 10.03 4.05 33.01
N ALA A 420 10.04 5.00 33.93
CA ALA A 420 10.43 6.39 33.65
C ALA A 420 11.92 6.55 33.27
N GLU A 421 12.84 5.85 33.93
CA GLU A 421 14.28 5.94 33.63
C GLU A 421 14.62 5.37 32.24
N LEU A 422 14.08 4.19 31.92
CA LEU A 422 14.21 3.61 30.58
C LEU A 422 13.55 4.50 29.51
N GLY A 423 12.42 5.13 29.85
CA GLY A 423 11.77 6.10 28.97
C GLY A 423 12.63 7.33 28.69
N GLU A 424 13.38 7.83 29.68
CA GLU A 424 14.34 8.92 29.49
C GLU A 424 15.46 8.52 28.52
N GLU A 425 16.06 7.35 28.71
CA GLU A 425 17.11 6.82 27.82
C GLU A 425 16.62 6.70 26.37
N ILE A 426 15.48 6.03 26.17
CA ILE A 426 14.90 5.80 24.85
C ILE A 426 14.47 7.12 24.18
N GLY A 427 13.88 8.05 24.94
CA GLY A 427 13.47 9.34 24.39
C GLY A 427 14.65 10.18 23.92
N ASN A 428 15.75 10.19 24.67
CA ASN A 428 16.99 10.85 24.25
C ASN A 428 17.58 10.20 22.99
N LYS A 429 17.57 8.87 22.90
CA LYS A 429 17.99 8.11 21.71
C LYS A 429 17.16 8.47 20.48
N LEU A 430 15.83 8.55 20.62
CA LEU A 430 14.92 8.91 19.54
C LEU A 430 15.15 10.32 18.99
N ILE A 431 15.39 11.31 19.86
CA ILE A 431 15.68 12.69 19.45
C ILE A 431 17.00 12.78 18.67
N GLN A 432 17.96 11.89 18.95
CA GLN A 432 19.20 11.82 18.17
C GLN A 432 19.00 11.12 16.82
N MET A 433 18.19 10.06 16.79
CA MET A 433 17.91 9.29 15.57
C MET A 433 17.02 10.04 14.57
N ASP A 434 15.97 10.71 15.06
CA ASP A 434 15.05 11.50 14.25
C ASP A 434 14.79 12.86 14.91
N PRO A 435 15.72 13.82 14.73
CA PRO A 435 15.59 15.15 15.33
C PRO A 435 14.39 15.94 14.84
N THR A 436 13.81 15.57 13.69
CA THR A 436 12.72 16.30 13.03
C THR A 436 11.32 15.92 13.54
N HIS A 437 11.23 14.82 14.29
CA HIS A 437 9.95 14.25 14.68
C HIS A 437 9.47 14.78 16.05
N ASN A 438 8.60 15.79 16.01
CA ASN A 438 7.99 16.44 17.19
C ASN A 438 7.42 15.49 18.24
N GLY A 439 6.80 14.38 17.81
CA GLY A 439 6.16 13.43 18.74
C GLY A 439 7.12 12.84 19.79
N HIS A 440 8.42 12.68 19.47
CA HIS A 440 9.41 12.13 20.39
C HIS A 440 9.71 13.12 21.52
N TYR A 441 9.86 14.40 21.19
CA TYR A 441 10.04 15.48 22.16
C TYR A 441 8.84 15.59 23.10
N VAL A 442 7.61 15.52 22.56
CA VAL A 442 6.38 15.58 23.37
C VAL A 442 6.29 14.40 24.34
N GLN A 443 6.61 13.18 23.89
CA GLN A 443 6.62 12.00 24.75
C GLN A 443 7.69 12.07 25.84
N LEU A 444 8.91 12.47 25.50
CA LEU A 444 10.00 12.63 26.48
C LEU A 444 9.68 13.72 27.50
N ALA A 445 9.15 14.86 27.08
CA ALA A 445 8.72 15.94 27.97
C ALA A 445 7.65 15.47 28.98
N ARG A 446 6.73 14.58 28.56
CA ARG A 446 5.75 13.98 29.47
C ARG A 446 6.40 13.07 30.51
N ILE A 447 7.41 12.29 30.13
CA ILE A 447 8.16 11.44 31.06
C ILE A 447 8.88 12.31 32.09
N PHE A 448 9.55 13.38 31.66
CA PHE A 448 10.17 14.35 32.57
C PHE A 448 9.17 15.04 33.50
N ALA A 449 8.00 15.42 33.00
CA ALA A 449 6.94 16.00 33.81
C ALA A 449 6.47 15.03 34.92
N ARG A 450 6.29 13.73 34.59
CA ARG A 450 5.94 12.70 35.58
C ARG A 450 7.03 12.51 36.63
N LEU A 451 8.30 12.62 36.23
CA LEU A 451 9.47 12.61 37.11
C LEU A 451 9.66 13.93 37.89
N ARG A 452 8.79 14.94 37.67
CA ARG A 452 8.89 16.29 38.24
C ARG A 452 10.19 17.03 37.88
N LYS A 453 10.84 16.65 36.77
CA LYS A 453 12.05 17.28 36.21
C LYS A 453 11.68 18.45 35.28
N TRP A 454 11.17 19.55 35.84
CA TRP A 454 10.62 20.66 35.05
C TRP A 454 11.65 21.44 34.21
N GLU A 455 12.91 21.46 34.65
CA GLU A 455 14.01 22.06 33.87
C GLU A 455 14.25 21.29 32.56
N ASP A 456 14.21 19.96 32.62
CA ASP A 456 14.37 19.10 31.45
C ASP A 456 13.17 19.21 30.49
N VAL A 457 11.94 19.36 31.02
CA VAL A 457 10.74 19.67 30.20
C VAL A 457 10.98 20.95 29.39
N SER A 458 11.42 22.02 30.05
CA SER A 458 11.70 23.31 29.41
C SER A 458 12.83 23.21 28.37
N LYS A 459 13.86 22.40 28.66
CA LYS A 459 14.97 22.13 27.74
C LYS A 459 14.52 21.38 26.47
N VAL A 460 13.76 20.31 26.63
CA VAL A 460 13.24 19.51 25.50
C VAL A 460 12.28 20.34 24.63
N ARG A 461 11.43 21.18 25.24
CA ARG A 461 10.53 22.06 24.50
C ARG A 461 11.27 23.13 23.69
N ARG A 462 12.32 23.75 24.26
CA ARG A 462 13.19 24.68 23.51
C ARG A 462 13.88 23.98 22.34
N LEU A 463 14.47 22.81 22.57
CA LEU A 463 15.10 22.00 21.51
C LEU A 463 14.10 21.66 20.39
N MET A 464 12.85 21.35 20.74
CA MET A 464 11.79 21.10 19.75
C MET A 464 11.50 22.34 18.91
N ALA A 465 11.40 23.52 19.52
CA ALA A 465 11.12 24.79 18.83
C ALA A 465 12.27 25.22 17.90
N GLU A 466 13.53 25.00 18.30
CA GLU A 466 14.71 25.36 17.52
C GLU A 466 14.90 24.48 16.27
N ARG A 467 14.50 23.20 16.35
CA ARG A 467 14.80 22.20 15.31
C ARG A 467 13.65 21.94 14.33
N ASN A 468 12.42 22.28 14.69
CA ASN A 468 11.24 21.85 13.94
C ASN A 468 10.41 23.01 13.41
N SER A 469 10.66 23.38 12.14
CA SER A 469 9.93 24.44 11.44
C SER A 469 8.62 23.97 10.78
N ASN A 470 8.36 22.66 10.68
CA ASN A 470 7.17 22.10 10.03
C ASN A 470 6.45 21.08 10.92
N LYS A 471 5.41 21.52 11.63
CA LYS A 471 4.50 20.63 12.37
C LYS A 471 3.56 19.94 11.37
N VAL A 472 3.66 18.63 11.19
CA VAL A 472 2.58 17.89 10.49
C VAL A 472 1.33 17.96 11.36
N ALA A 473 0.33 18.69 10.88
CA ALA A 473 -0.95 18.81 11.56
C ALA A 473 -1.66 17.46 11.61
N GLY A 474 -2.23 17.13 12.76
CA GLY A 474 -3.20 16.04 12.83
C GLY A 474 -4.45 16.46 12.07
N TRP A 475 -4.89 15.65 11.12
CA TRP A 475 -6.12 15.86 10.36
C TRP A 475 -7.03 14.65 10.46
N SER A 476 -8.33 14.87 10.28
CA SER A 476 -9.36 13.84 10.21
C SER A 476 -10.13 14.00 8.91
N LEU A 477 -10.36 12.90 8.19
CA LEU A 477 -11.17 12.86 6.97
C LEU A 477 -12.52 12.19 7.23
N ILE A 478 -13.55 12.67 6.56
CA ILE A 478 -14.87 12.04 6.50
C ILE A 478 -15.40 12.16 5.07
N GLU A 479 -15.87 11.04 4.52
CA GLU A 479 -16.57 11.01 3.24
C GLU A 479 -18.07 11.22 3.50
N ALA A 480 -18.64 12.28 2.93
CA ALA A 480 -20.06 12.58 3.02
C ALA A 480 -20.49 13.51 1.87
N GLU A 481 -21.74 13.37 1.44
CA GLU A 481 -22.31 14.19 0.35
C GLU A 481 -21.52 14.06 -0.97
N GLY A 482 -20.91 12.90 -1.22
CA GLY A 482 -20.17 12.61 -2.45
C GLY A 482 -18.79 13.25 -2.57
N ARG A 483 -18.22 13.81 -1.48
CA ARG A 483 -16.84 14.32 -1.41
C ARG A 483 -16.17 13.97 -0.08
N VAL A 484 -14.86 14.10 -0.04
CA VAL A 484 -14.05 13.94 1.18
C VAL A 484 -13.84 15.30 1.84
N HIS A 485 -14.18 15.41 3.12
CA HIS A 485 -13.99 16.60 3.93
C HIS A 485 -12.83 16.41 4.87
N GLN A 486 -11.92 17.38 4.92
CA GLN A 486 -10.76 17.36 5.81
C GLN A 486 -10.93 18.39 6.91
N PHE A 487 -10.66 17.97 8.14
CA PHE A 487 -10.65 18.83 9.32
C PHE A 487 -9.28 18.82 9.99
N VAL A 488 -8.79 20.00 10.35
CA VAL A 488 -7.62 20.19 11.22
C VAL A 488 -8.11 20.68 12.59
N ALA A 489 -7.31 20.54 13.64
CA ALA A 489 -7.70 21.07 14.95
C ALA A 489 -7.91 22.59 14.89
N GLY A 490 -9.05 23.08 15.39
CA GLY A 490 -9.45 24.49 15.34
C GLY A 490 -9.79 25.02 13.94
N ASP A 491 -10.08 24.14 12.98
CA ASP A 491 -10.38 24.52 11.60
C ASP A 491 -11.68 25.33 11.48
N LYS A 492 -11.58 26.49 10.83
CA LYS A 492 -12.69 27.42 10.56
C LYS A 492 -12.91 27.69 9.08
N GLU A 493 -12.13 27.07 8.19
CA GLU A 493 -12.19 27.29 6.74
C GLU A 493 -13.32 26.50 6.07
N HIS A 494 -13.90 25.51 6.76
CA HIS A 494 -14.99 24.71 6.24
C HIS A 494 -16.27 25.54 5.99
N GLU A 495 -16.91 25.35 4.83
CA GLU A 495 -18.13 26.07 4.41
C GLU A 495 -19.28 26.04 5.44
N ARG A 496 -19.40 24.94 6.19
CA ARG A 496 -20.41 24.74 7.25
C ARG A 496 -19.87 24.96 8.67
N THR A 497 -18.77 25.71 8.85
CA THR A 497 -18.10 25.88 10.15
C THR A 497 -19.07 26.31 11.28
N THR A 498 -19.95 27.27 11.01
CA THR A 498 -20.92 27.75 12.02
C THR A 498 -21.86 26.66 12.53
N GLU A 499 -22.27 25.74 11.66
CA GLU A 499 -23.14 24.62 12.04
C GLU A 499 -22.36 23.55 12.80
N ILE A 500 -21.12 23.27 12.36
CA ILE A 500 -20.23 22.30 13.00
C ILE A 500 -19.95 22.71 14.45
N TYR A 501 -19.60 23.98 14.69
CA TYR A 501 -19.33 24.48 16.04
C TYR A 501 -20.59 24.48 16.93
N LYS A 502 -21.77 24.81 16.39
CA LYS A 502 -23.03 24.63 17.13
C LYS A 502 -23.29 23.16 17.49
N MET A 503 -22.99 22.23 16.59
CA MET A 503 -23.09 20.81 16.89
C MET A 503 -22.07 20.37 17.95
N LEU A 504 -20.85 20.93 17.95
CA LEU A 504 -19.88 20.68 19.02
C LEU A 504 -20.39 21.16 20.39
N GLU A 505 -21.08 22.29 20.46
CA GLU A 505 -21.72 22.75 21.69
C GLU A 505 -22.81 21.77 22.16
N ILE A 506 -23.67 21.31 21.25
CA ILE A 506 -24.69 20.29 21.55
C ILE A 506 -24.04 19.00 22.06
N ILE A 507 -22.99 18.52 21.38
CA ILE A 507 -22.21 17.37 21.81
C ILE A 507 -21.67 17.60 23.22
N GLY A 508 -21.04 18.76 23.46
CA GLY A 508 -20.45 19.13 24.74
C GLY A 508 -21.46 19.06 25.90
N VAL A 509 -22.65 19.64 25.72
CA VAL A 509 -23.73 19.60 26.72
C VAL A 509 -24.18 18.17 27.00
N ARG A 510 -24.39 17.36 25.96
CA ARG A 510 -24.92 16.01 26.14
C ARG A 510 -23.90 15.03 26.72
N ILE A 511 -22.62 15.12 26.34
CA ILE A 511 -21.58 14.27 26.94
C ILE A 511 -21.30 14.67 28.40
N ALA A 512 -21.36 15.97 28.74
CA ALA A 512 -21.25 16.43 30.13
C ALA A 512 -22.40 15.90 31.00
N ALA A 513 -23.63 15.92 30.48
CA ALA A 513 -24.78 15.31 31.15
C ALA A 513 -24.65 13.80 31.35
N ALA A 514 -23.87 13.12 30.50
CA ALA A 514 -23.52 11.70 30.63
C ALA A 514 -22.30 11.44 31.54
N GLY A 515 -21.76 12.48 32.20
CA GLY A 515 -20.66 12.34 33.18
C GLY A 515 -19.26 12.47 32.59
N TYR A 516 -19.10 12.97 31.37
CA TYR A 516 -17.78 13.20 30.78
C TYR A 516 -17.02 14.33 31.49
N SER A 517 -15.75 14.09 31.82
CA SER A 517 -14.78 15.08 32.29
C SER A 517 -13.55 15.10 31.38
N ALA A 518 -13.14 16.28 30.89
CA ALA A 518 -12.03 16.40 29.96
C ALA A 518 -10.68 16.02 30.60
N ASN A 519 -9.88 15.22 29.88
CA ASN A 519 -8.54 14.87 30.37
C ASN A 519 -7.48 15.88 29.89
N VAL A 520 -7.30 16.93 30.69
CA VAL A 520 -6.34 18.03 30.45
C VAL A 520 -4.86 17.67 30.65
N THR A 521 -4.53 16.48 31.18
CA THR A 521 -3.13 16.06 31.43
C THR A 521 -2.27 16.01 30.17
N SER A 522 -2.90 15.99 29.00
CA SER A 522 -2.24 15.91 27.70
C SER A 522 -1.80 17.26 27.10
N VAL A 523 -2.29 18.39 27.64
CA VAL A 523 -2.06 19.76 27.13
C VAL A 523 -0.99 20.49 27.94
N LEU A 524 -0.30 21.47 27.33
CA LEU A 524 0.80 22.23 27.93
C LEU A 524 0.36 22.87 29.26
N HIS A 525 1.21 22.82 30.30
CA HIS A 525 0.96 23.46 31.59
C HIS A 525 1.04 25.00 31.57
N ASP A 526 1.51 25.60 30.47
CA ASP A 526 1.77 27.05 30.35
C ASP A 526 0.53 27.84 29.87
N ILE A 527 -0.64 27.19 29.90
CA ILE A 527 -1.94 27.63 29.39
C ILE A 527 -2.94 27.46 30.54
N GLU A 528 -3.90 28.37 30.69
CA GLU A 528 -4.94 28.25 31.73
C GLU A 528 -5.77 26.97 31.53
N GLU A 529 -6.26 26.34 32.61
CA GLU A 529 -6.99 25.05 32.49
C GLU A 529 -8.20 25.13 31.54
N GLU A 530 -8.87 26.28 31.49
CA GLU A 530 -10.00 26.54 30.58
C GLU A 530 -9.57 26.58 29.10
N GLU A 531 -8.39 27.15 28.81
CA GLU A 531 -7.81 27.15 27.46
C GLU A 531 -7.30 25.75 27.05
N LYS A 532 -6.86 24.92 28.01
CA LYS A 532 -6.51 23.52 27.75
C LYS A 532 -7.73 22.68 27.40
N GLU A 533 -8.83 22.86 28.12
CA GLU A 533 -10.09 22.20 27.81
C GLU A 533 -10.61 22.60 26.43
N ASN A 534 -10.52 23.89 26.08
CA ASN A 534 -10.96 24.40 24.78
C ASN A 534 -10.10 23.86 23.63
N ALA A 535 -8.78 23.74 23.81
CA ALA A 535 -7.90 23.13 22.80
C ALA A 535 -8.25 21.66 22.51
N ILE A 536 -8.73 20.91 23.51
CA ILE A 536 -9.15 19.51 23.35
C ILE A 536 -10.53 19.42 22.67
N LYS A 537 -11.43 20.36 22.97
CA LYS A 537 -12.78 20.41 22.36
C LYS A 537 -12.73 20.64 20.85
N GLU A 538 -11.66 21.24 20.34
CA GLU A 538 -11.47 21.55 18.92
C GLU A 538 -10.56 20.57 18.18
N HIS A 539 -10.33 19.36 18.70
CA HIS A 539 -9.62 18.32 17.97
C HIS A 539 -10.35 17.96 16.65
N SER A 540 -9.57 17.71 15.60
CA SER A 540 -10.08 17.36 14.25
C SER A 540 -11.06 16.19 14.23
N GLU A 541 -10.89 15.21 15.12
CA GLU A 541 -11.78 14.06 15.31
C GLU A 541 -13.18 14.52 15.73
N ARG A 542 -13.25 15.48 16.67
CA ARG A 542 -14.53 16.01 17.16
C ARG A 542 -15.23 16.83 16.08
N LEU A 543 -14.48 17.65 15.34
CA LEU A 543 -15.01 18.39 14.19
C LEU A 543 -15.59 17.43 13.14
N ALA A 544 -14.87 16.35 12.81
CA ALA A 544 -15.34 15.34 11.86
C ALA A 544 -16.58 14.58 12.39
N ILE A 545 -16.64 14.24 13.68
CA ILE A 545 -17.84 13.61 14.29
C ILE A 545 -19.03 14.58 14.27
N ALA A 546 -18.83 15.84 14.64
CA ALA A 546 -19.87 16.86 14.64
C ALA A 546 -20.42 17.10 13.23
N PHE A 547 -19.54 17.22 12.23
CA PHE A 547 -19.93 17.26 10.83
C PHE A 547 -20.69 16.00 10.42
N GLY A 548 -20.18 14.81 10.75
CA GLY A 548 -20.86 13.54 10.48
C GLY A 548 -22.29 13.49 11.04
N LEU A 549 -22.50 13.93 12.28
CA LEU A 549 -23.82 14.00 12.91
C LEU A 549 -24.77 14.98 12.21
N LEU A 550 -24.25 16.01 11.54
CA LEU A 550 -25.04 17.00 10.80
C LEU A 550 -25.49 16.49 9.42
N VAL A 551 -24.63 15.77 8.71
CA VAL A 551 -24.86 15.40 7.29
C VAL A 551 -25.39 13.99 7.08
N THR A 552 -25.18 13.09 8.02
CA THR A 552 -25.60 11.68 7.88
C THR A 552 -26.96 11.43 8.55
N LYS A 553 -27.74 10.49 8.01
CA LYS A 553 -29.07 10.19 8.55
C LYS A 553 -28.95 9.49 9.91
N VAL A 554 -29.98 9.63 10.73
CA VAL A 554 -30.08 8.88 11.99
C VAL A 554 -29.98 7.39 11.70
N GLY A 555 -29.07 6.70 12.39
CA GLY A 555 -28.78 5.28 12.20
C GLY A 555 -27.63 4.97 11.24
N ASP A 556 -27.21 5.90 10.39
CA ASP A 556 -26.03 5.68 9.54
C ASP A 556 -24.75 5.57 10.39
N CYS A 557 -23.75 4.83 9.93
CA CYS A 557 -22.45 4.79 10.60
C CYS A 557 -21.57 5.98 10.16
N ILE A 558 -20.98 6.70 11.12
CA ILE A 558 -20.02 7.77 10.86
C ILE A 558 -18.62 7.15 10.73
N ARG A 559 -17.96 7.35 9.60
CA ARG A 559 -16.62 6.80 9.32
C ARG A 559 -15.60 7.92 9.21
N ILE A 560 -14.54 7.82 10.00
CA ILE A 560 -13.50 8.85 10.08
C ILE A 560 -12.13 8.21 9.90
N ILE A 561 -11.26 8.88 9.16
CA ILE A 561 -9.86 8.47 8.98
C ILE A 561 -8.96 9.50 9.62
N LYS A 562 -8.03 9.04 10.44
CA LYS A 562 -7.07 9.87 11.16
C LYS A 562 -5.65 9.53 10.69
N ASN A 563 -4.87 10.55 10.35
CA ASN A 563 -3.47 10.37 9.94
C ASN A 563 -2.51 10.04 11.09
N LEU A 564 -2.91 10.37 12.31
CA LEU A 564 -2.20 10.09 13.56
C LEU A 564 -2.98 9.06 14.39
N ARG A 565 -2.36 8.59 15.47
CA ARG A 565 -3.07 7.80 16.48
C ARG A 565 -4.07 8.70 17.21
N VAL A 566 -5.30 8.21 17.42
CA VAL A 566 -6.33 8.95 18.17
C VAL A 566 -5.82 9.19 19.59
N CYS A 567 -6.07 10.36 20.19
CA CYS A 567 -5.65 10.62 21.56
C CYS A 567 -6.61 9.98 22.57
N GLY A 568 -6.14 9.73 23.80
CA GLY A 568 -6.94 9.07 24.84
C GLY A 568 -8.28 9.76 25.13
N ASP A 569 -8.27 11.09 25.11
CA ASP A 569 -9.47 11.88 25.32
C ASP A 569 -10.46 11.77 24.14
N CYS A 570 -10.01 11.89 22.89
CA CYS A 570 -10.87 11.70 21.72
C CYS A 570 -11.44 10.27 21.65
N HIS A 571 -10.68 9.27 22.09
CA HIS A 571 -11.16 7.89 22.19
C HIS A 571 -12.30 7.78 23.20
N GLU A 572 -12.14 8.36 24.41
CA GLU A 572 -13.19 8.36 25.44
C GLU A 572 -14.44 9.13 25.00
N VAL A 573 -14.25 10.31 24.42
CA VAL A 573 -15.37 11.09 23.89
C VAL A 573 -16.11 10.37 22.78
N SER A 574 -15.40 9.69 21.88
CA SER A 574 -16.05 8.91 20.81
C SER A 574 -16.92 7.78 21.38
N LYS A 575 -16.49 7.12 22.47
CA LYS A 575 -17.33 6.14 23.21
C LYS A 575 -18.61 6.81 23.71
N ILE A 576 -18.50 7.91 24.45
CA ILE A 576 -19.66 8.58 25.06
C ILE A 576 -20.60 9.14 23.98
N ILE A 577 -20.07 9.73 22.91
CA ILE A 577 -20.89 10.20 21.78
C ILE A 577 -21.66 9.03 21.16
N SER A 578 -21.02 7.88 20.94
CA SER A 578 -21.69 6.71 20.37
C SER A 578 -22.90 6.24 21.21
N GLN A 579 -22.81 6.37 22.53
CA GLN A 579 -23.89 6.04 23.46
C GLN A 579 -25.00 7.10 23.44
N VAL A 580 -24.64 8.37 23.61
CA VAL A 580 -25.58 9.48 23.82
C VAL A 580 -26.35 9.83 22.54
N PHE A 581 -25.71 9.70 21.38
CA PHE A 581 -26.33 9.95 20.09
C PHE A 581 -26.86 8.69 19.43
N GLU A 582 -26.65 7.51 20.03
CA GLU A 582 -27.06 6.20 19.47
C GLU A 582 -26.53 6.01 18.03
N ARG A 583 -25.26 6.35 17.82
CA ARG A 583 -24.59 6.28 16.52
C ARG A 583 -23.35 5.40 16.61
N GLU A 584 -23.21 4.51 15.63
CA GLU A 584 -21.97 3.80 15.42
C GLU A 584 -20.94 4.72 14.77
N ILE A 585 -19.78 4.85 15.38
CA ILE A 585 -18.67 5.67 14.88
C ILE A 585 -17.48 4.74 14.66
N ILE A 586 -16.93 4.74 13.46
CA ILE A 586 -15.74 3.97 13.11
C ILE A 586 -14.62 4.96 12.84
N VAL A 587 -13.55 4.87 13.63
CA VAL A 587 -12.34 5.67 13.43
C VAL A 587 -11.20 4.76 13.03
N ARG A 588 -10.69 4.93 11.81
CA ARG A 588 -9.44 4.35 11.35
C ARG A 588 -8.30 5.29 11.74
N ASP A 589 -7.45 4.86 12.66
CA ASP A 589 -6.21 5.58 12.96
C ASP A 589 -5.01 4.99 12.22
N GLY A 590 -3.83 5.56 12.41
CA GLY A 590 -2.60 5.08 11.76
C GLY A 590 -2.16 3.66 12.14
N SER A 591 -2.91 2.96 13.00
CA SER A 591 -2.55 1.64 13.53
C SER A 591 -3.69 0.61 13.55
N ARG A 592 -4.96 1.03 13.65
CA ARG A 592 -6.13 0.13 13.75
C ARG A 592 -7.45 0.84 13.47
N PHE A 593 -8.51 0.06 13.43
CA PHE A 593 -9.87 0.55 13.55
C PHE A 593 -10.35 0.54 15.00
N HIS A 594 -11.12 1.56 15.33
CA HIS A 594 -11.89 1.69 16.56
C HIS A 594 -13.37 1.76 16.17
N HIS A 595 -14.13 0.74 16.53
CA HIS A 595 -15.59 0.70 16.36
C HIS A 595 -16.22 1.11 17.68
N PHE A 596 -16.73 2.34 17.73
CA PHE A 596 -17.43 2.89 18.88
C PHE A 596 -18.93 2.64 18.74
N LYS A 597 -19.47 1.91 19.71
CA LYS A 597 -20.89 1.54 19.73
C LYS A 597 -21.37 1.42 21.17
N ASN A 598 -22.48 2.07 21.49
CA ASN A 598 -23.14 2.00 22.79
C ASN A 598 -22.19 2.25 23.98
N GLY A 599 -21.26 3.20 23.85
CA GLY A 599 -20.32 3.53 24.94
C GLY A 599 -19.09 2.64 25.04
N SER A 600 -18.95 1.66 24.13
CA SER A 600 -17.82 0.74 24.09
C SER A 600 -17.00 0.91 22.82
N CYS A 601 -15.74 0.47 22.84
CA CYS A 601 -14.88 0.40 21.66
C CYS A 601 -14.45 -1.05 21.40
N SER A 602 -14.36 -1.46 20.15
CA SER A 602 -13.81 -2.77 19.73
C SER A 602 -12.41 -3.09 20.27
N CYS A 603 -11.65 -2.07 20.71
CA CYS A 603 -10.33 -2.29 21.29
C CYS A 603 -10.36 -2.73 22.76
N GLN A 604 -11.51 -2.68 23.45
CA GLN A 604 -11.65 -2.99 24.87
C GLN A 604 -10.68 -2.19 25.77
N ASP A 605 -10.39 -0.95 25.38
CA ASP A 605 -9.39 -0.07 26.01
C ASP A 605 -7.94 -0.64 26.02
N TYR A 606 -7.70 -1.72 25.25
CA TYR A 606 -6.40 -2.31 24.97
C TYR A 606 -5.89 -1.83 23.59
N TRP A 607 -5.32 -0.63 23.53
CA TRP A 607 -4.90 -0.03 22.25
C TRP A 607 -3.58 0.75 22.29
#